data_AF-A0A7G9R6J1-F1
#
_entry.id   AF-A0A7G9R6J1-F1
#
_cell.length_a   1.000
_cell.length_b   1.000
_cell.length_c   1.000
_cell.angle_alpha   90.00
_cell.angle_beta   90.00
_cell.angle_gamma   90.00
#
_symmetry.space_group_name_H-M   'P 1'
#
loop_
_entity.id
_entity.type
_entity.pdbx_description
1 polymer ?
#
loop_
_entity_poly.entity_id
_entity_poly.type
_entity_poly.pdbx_seq_one_letter_code
_entity_poly.pdbx_strand_id
1 'polypeptide(L)'
;MRGYYGAQLERGFSLFDREQWHVLEFKAFLADHEGAMNRLTDFLELDRFGEVPELPHGMQNKPLVPGTAPTGADIEGLLKLYREDFERFKELSGLDVSHWPTQQLVAGTLDPDALAARFAAKVVPAQA
;
A
#
# COMPACT_ATOMS: atom_id res chain seq x y z
N MET A 1 -10.37 5.40 11.37
CA MET A 1 -9.78 4.09 11.74
C MET A 1 -8.72 3.75 10.70
N ARG A 2 -7.52 3.33 11.09
CA ARG A 2 -6.46 2.97 10.12
C ARG A 2 -6.80 1.63 9.44
N GLY A 3 -6.37 1.43 8.19
CA GLY A 3 -6.57 0.20 7.42
C GLY A 3 -7.79 0.17 6.50
N TYR A 4 -8.83 0.96 6.78
CA TYR A 4 -10.02 1.08 5.92
C TYR A 4 -9.85 2.20 4.88
N TYR A 5 -8.96 2.01 3.91
CA TYR A 5 -8.64 3.04 2.93
C TYR A 5 -9.77 3.31 1.94
N GLY A 6 -10.63 2.34 1.64
CA GLY A 6 -11.79 2.54 0.77
C GLY A 6 -12.79 3.51 1.38
N ALA A 7 -13.20 3.27 2.63
CA ALA A 7 -14.08 4.17 3.38
C ALA A 7 -13.45 5.55 3.62
N GLN A 8 -12.13 5.63 3.79
CA GLN A 8 -11.42 6.91 3.90
C GLN A 8 -11.48 7.72 2.59
N LEU A 9 -11.25 7.08 1.45
CA LEU A 9 -11.38 7.73 0.14
C LEU A 9 -12.82 8.15 -0.13
N GLU A 10 -13.79 7.28 0.11
CA GLU A 10 -15.22 7.59 -0.03
C GLU A 10 -15.61 8.83 0.79
N ARG A 11 -15.18 8.87 2.05
CA ARG A 11 -15.41 10.03 2.91
C ARG A 11 -14.69 11.27 2.37
N GLY A 12 -13.45 11.13 1.91
CA GLY A 12 -12.68 12.22 1.31
C GLY A 12 -13.38 12.83 0.09
N PHE A 13 -13.84 11.98 -0.83
CA PHE A 13 -14.54 12.41 -2.05
C PHE A 13 -15.94 12.97 -1.78
N SER A 14 -16.56 12.64 -0.65
CA SER A 14 -17.81 13.29 -0.23
C SER A 14 -17.63 14.74 0.23
N LEU A 15 -16.39 15.18 0.46
CA LEU A 15 -16.06 16.51 0.99
C LEU A 15 -15.32 17.39 -0.01
N PHE A 16 -14.54 16.79 -0.91
CA PHE A 16 -13.73 17.45 -1.91
C PHE A 16 -13.84 16.67 -3.22
N ASP A 17 -13.79 17.38 -4.35
CA ASP A 17 -13.91 16.76 -5.67
C ASP A 17 -12.73 15.81 -5.93
N ARG A 18 -12.95 14.76 -6.73
CA ARG A 18 -11.95 13.70 -6.99
C ARG A 18 -10.65 14.26 -7.56
N GLU A 19 -10.75 15.31 -8.36
CA GLU A 19 -9.65 16.01 -9.02
C GLU A 19 -8.73 16.71 -8.04
N GLN A 20 -9.17 16.95 -6.80
CA GLN A 20 -8.35 17.52 -5.72
C GLN A 20 -7.55 16.44 -4.96
N TRP A 21 -7.61 15.19 -5.38
CA TRP A 21 -6.91 14.07 -4.75
C TRP A 21 -5.89 13.43 -5.69
N HIS A 22 -4.62 13.46 -5.29
CA HIS A 22 -3.57 12.68 -5.92
C HIS A 22 -3.28 11.42 -5.10
N VAL A 23 -3.61 10.25 -5.64
CA VAL A 23 -3.38 8.96 -4.98
C VAL A 23 -2.12 8.32 -5.55
N LEU A 24 -1.15 8.03 -4.67
CA LEU A 24 0.15 7.46 -5.06
C LEU A 24 0.26 6.00 -4.62
N GLU A 25 0.71 5.14 -5.53
CA GLU A 25 1.19 3.80 -5.19
C GLU A 25 2.70 3.87 -4.97
N PHE A 26 3.14 3.46 -3.79
CA PHE A 26 4.50 3.72 -3.35
C PHE A 26 5.57 2.90 -4.09
N LYS A 27 5.28 1.67 -4.52
CA LYS A 27 6.23 0.87 -5.33
C LYS A 27 6.37 1.44 -6.74
N ALA A 28 5.29 1.91 -7.34
CA ALA A 28 5.27 2.58 -8.63
C ALA A 28 6.03 3.90 -8.55
N PHE A 29 5.86 4.65 -7.47
CA PHE A 29 6.68 5.82 -7.16
C PHE A 29 8.17 5.48 -7.08
N LEU A 30 8.57 4.42 -6.39
CA LEU A 30 9.98 4.01 -6.33
C LEU A 30 10.52 3.51 -7.68
N ALA A 31 9.68 2.89 -8.51
CA ALA A 31 10.07 2.37 -9.81
C ALA A 31 10.24 3.47 -10.88
N ASP A 32 9.44 4.54 -10.78
CA ASP A 32 9.45 5.72 -11.65
C ASP A 32 9.39 6.99 -10.81
N HIS A 33 10.47 7.27 -10.07
CA HIS A 33 10.54 8.40 -9.15
C HIS A 33 10.43 9.74 -9.88
N GLU A 34 11.19 9.91 -10.96
CA GLU A 34 11.14 11.12 -11.79
C GLU A 34 9.75 11.35 -12.39
N GLY A 35 9.14 10.34 -13.02
CA GLY A 35 7.81 10.48 -13.57
C GLY A 35 6.76 10.75 -12.49
N ALA A 36 6.89 10.16 -11.31
CA ALA A 36 5.99 10.44 -10.20
C ALA A 36 6.12 11.87 -9.66
N MET A 37 7.35 12.38 -9.55
CA MET A 37 7.58 13.78 -9.15
C MET A 37 7.02 14.77 -10.18
N ASN A 38 7.18 14.48 -11.48
CA ASN A 38 6.60 15.30 -12.55
C ASN A 38 5.06 15.31 -12.48
N ARG A 39 4.42 14.15 -12.30
CA ARG A 39 2.96 14.07 -12.13
C ARG A 39 2.48 14.82 -10.88
N LEU A 40 3.28 14.80 -9.81
CA LEU A 40 2.97 15.52 -8.58
C LEU A 40 3.07 17.04 -8.77
N THR A 41 4.13 17.55 -9.42
CA THR A 41 4.24 18.99 -9.68
C THR A 41 3.16 19.47 -10.65
N ASP A 42 2.84 18.69 -11.69
CA ASP A 42 1.74 18.98 -12.60
C ASP A 42 0.39 19.05 -11.84
N PHE A 43 0.12 18.11 -10.93
CA PHE A 43 -1.08 18.10 -10.09
C PHE A 43 -1.17 19.30 -9.13
N LEU A 44 -0.03 19.73 -8.59
CA LEU A 44 0.06 20.89 -7.69
C LEU A 44 0.12 22.23 -8.45
N GLU A 45 0.10 22.21 -9.79
CA GLU A 45 0.28 23.38 -10.65
C GLU A 45 1.60 24.14 -10.36
N LEU A 46 2.66 23.38 -10.08
CA LEU A 46 4.00 23.89 -9.84
C LEU A 46 4.90 23.64 -11.05
N ASP A 47 5.91 24.49 -11.21
CA ASP A 47 7.00 24.21 -12.13
C ASP A 47 7.67 22.88 -11.77
N ARG A 48 8.00 22.10 -12.79
CA ARG A 48 8.77 20.85 -12.62
C ARG A 48 10.16 21.16 -12.09
N PHE A 49 10.73 20.19 -11.38
CA PHE A 49 12.11 20.29 -10.95
C PHE A 49 13.04 20.33 -12.17
N GLY A 50 14.02 21.24 -12.17
CA GLY A 50 15.11 21.21 -13.16
C GLY A 50 15.98 19.97 -13.02
N GLU A 51 16.16 19.50 -11.78
CA GLU A 51 16.78 18.22 -11.43
C GLU A 51 15.93 17.57 -10.34
N VAL A 52 15.46 16.34 -10.59
CA VAL A 52 14.58 15.63 -9.65
C VAL A 52 15.36 15.34 -8.36
N PRO A 53 14.82 15.68 -7.18
CA PRO A 53 15.52 15.43 -5.92
C PRO A 53 15.75 13.93 -5.73
N GLU A 54 16.97 13.56 -5.32
CA GLU A 54 17.28 12.19 -4.93
C GLU A 54 16.42 11.74 -3.74
N LEU A 55 16.16 10.44 -3.63
CA LEU A 55 15.49 9.86 -2.46
C LEU A 55 16.47 9.83 -1.27
N PRO A 56 16.30 10.68 -0.23
CA PRO A 56 17.23 10.71 0.88
C PRO A 56 17.08 9.43 1.70
N HIS A 57 18.15 8.65 1.78
CA HIS A 57 18.25 7.35 2.43
C HIS A 57 17.30 6.29 1.85
N GLY A 58 17.88 5.32 1.13
CA GLY A 58 17.16 4.10 0.75
C GLY A 58 16.49 3.50 1.99
N MET A 59 15.19 3.23 1.90
CA MET A 59 14.38 2.71 3.00
C MET A 59 15.16 1.67 3.78
N GLN A 60 15.57 2.02 5.00
CA GLN A 60 16.16 1.07 5.92
C GLN A 60 15.03 0.17 6.43
N ASN A 61 14.62 -0.79 5.59
CA ASN A 61 13.82 -1.91 6.07
C ASN A 61 14.61 -2.53 7.20
N LYS A 62 14.06 -2.49 8.43
CA LYS A 62 14.62 -3.29 9.51
C LYS A 62 14.58 -4.75 9.04
N PRO A 63 15.73 -5.44 8.97
CA PRO A 63 15.78 -6.78 8.41
C PRO A 63 14.93 -7.76 9.24
N LEU A 64 14.82 -7.49 10.54
CA LEU A 64 14.08 -8.28 11.51
C LEU A 64 13.19 -7.37 12.36
N VAL A 65 12.00 -7.86 12.69
CA VAL A 65 10.96 -7.17 13.47
C VAL A 65 10.64 -7.99 14.71
N PRO A 66 10.74 -7.44 15.93
CA PRO A 66 10.32 -8.16 17.13
C PRO A 66 8.79 -8.31 17.16
N GLY A 67 8.30 -9.51 17.47
CA GLY A 67 6.87 -9.74 17.62
C GLY A 67 6.46 -11.21 17.53
N THR A 68 5.16 -11.42 17.29
CA THR A 68 4.55 -12.72 17.04
C THR A 68 4.40 -12.92 15.54
N ALA A 69 4.91 -14.03 15.01
CA ALA A 69 4.76 -14.36 13.61
C ALA A 69 3.27 -14.64 13.29
N PRO A 70 2.73 -14.11 12.17
CA PRO A 70 1.35 -14.40 11.79
C PRO A 70 1.21 -15.83 11.29
N THR A 71 0.00 -16.37 11.43
CA THR A 71 -0.44 -17.64 10.85
C THR A 71 -1.25 -17.41 9.57
N GLY A 72 -1.47 -18.44 8.74
CA GLY A 72 -2.39 -18.33 7.62
C GLY A 72 -3.81 -17.96 8.05
N ALA A 73 -4.27 -18.49 9.18
CA ALA A 73 -5.57 -18.14 9.77
C ALA A 73 -5.68 -16.65 10.14
N ASP A 74 -4.59 -16.02 10.61
CA ASP A 74 -4.57 -14.57 10.86
C ASP A 74 -4.72 -13.79 9.55
N ILE A 75 -4.02 -14.23 8.49
CA ILE A 75 -4.11 -13.62 7.16
C ILE A 75 -5.52 -13.76 6.57
N GLU A 76 -6.12 -14.95 6.67
CA GLU A 76 -7.50 -15.20 6.22
C GLU A 76 -8.51 -14.36 6.99
N GLY A 77 -8.34 -14.23 8.32
CA GLY A 77 -9.17 -13.39 9.16
C GLY A 77 -9.12 -11.92 8.74
N LEU A 78 -7.92 -11.38 8.49
CA LEU A 78 -7.74 -10.02 7.99
C LEU A 78 -8.32 -9.85 6.59
N LEU A 79 -8.10 -10.81 5.69
CA LEU A 79 -8.66 -10.78 4.35
C LEU A 79 -10.18 -10.74 4.39
N LYS A 80 -10.80 -11.58 5.22
CA LYS A 80 -12.26 -11.58 5.42
C LYS A 80 -12.76 -10.24 5.97
N LEU A 81 -12.03 -9.66 6.93
CA LEU A 81 -12.40 -8.39 7.56
C LEU A 81 -12.33 -7.21 6.58
N TYR A 82 -11.30 -7.14 5.75
CA TYR A 82 -11.04 -5.98 4.89
C TYR A 82 -11.51 -6.14 3.45
N ARG A 83 -12.02 -7.31 3.04
CA ARG A 83 -12.38 -7.61 1.64
C ARG A 83 -13.27 -6.56 1.00
N GLU A 84 -14.37 -6.20 1.66
CA GLU A 84 -15.34 -5.25 1.11
C GLU A 84 -14.73 -3.85 0.97
N ASP A 85 -13.94 -3.42 1.96
CA ASP A 85 -13.26 -2.14 1.91
C ASP A 85 -12.14 -2.11 0.86
N PHE A 86 -11.46 -3.23 0.64
CA PHE A 86 -10.43 -3.36 -0.38
C PHE A 86 -11.00 -3.25 -1.80
N GLU A 87 -12.18 -3.84 -2.06
CA GLU A 87 -12.87 -3.64 -3.35
C GLU A 87 -13.30 -2.19 -3.55
N ARG A 88 -13.84 -1.53 -2.51
CA ARG A 88 -14.14 -0.09 -2.55
C ARG A 88 -12.88 0.74 -2.82
N PHE A 89 -11.76 0.41 -2.17
CA PHE A 89 -10.48 1.08 -2.41
C PHE A 89 -10.02 0.95 -3.85
N LYS A 90 -10.11 -0.25 -4.45
CA LYS A 90 -9.71 -0.48 -5.85
C LYS A 90 -10.49 0.41 -6.80
N GLU A 91 -11.81 0.47 -6.63
CA GLU A 91 -12.68 1.29 -7.45
C GLU A 91 -12.36 2.78 -7.30
N LEU A 92 -12.25 3.27 -6.06
CA LEU A 92 -12.09 4.70 -5.78
C LEU A 92 -10.68 5.24 -6.04
N SER A 93 -9.65 4.43 -5.79
CA SER A 93 -8.26 4.86 -5.93
C SER A 93 -7.84 4.98 -7.39
N GLY A 94 -8.35 4.11 -8.26
CA GLY A 94 -7.90 3.98 -9.65
C GLY A 94 -6.47 3.43 -9.80
N LEU A 95 -5.89 2.87 -8.72
CA LEU A 95 -4.55 2.28 -8.74
C LEU A 95 -4.59 0.86 -9.30
N ASP A 96 -3.54 0.48 -10.05
CA ASP A 96 -3.26 -0.93 -10.32
C ASP A 96 -2.70 -1.59 -9.06
N VAL A 97 -3.46 -2.52 -8.50
CA VAL A 97 -3.11 -3.29 -7.30
C VAL A 97 -2.87 -4.77 -7.62
N SER A 98 -2.75 -5.16 -8.89
CA SER A 98 -2.60 -6.56 -9.31
C SER A 98 -1.40 -7.26 -8.65
N HIS A 99 -0.32 -6.53 -8.37
CA HIS A 99 0.88 -7.02 -7.69
C HIS A 99 0.75 -7.10 -6.16
N TRP A 100 -0.35 -6.62 -5.58
CA TRP A 100 -0.52 -6.59 -4.13
C TRP A 100 -0.86 -7.98 -3.59
N PRO A 101 -0.26 -8.42 -2.47
CA PRO A 101 -0.62 -9.70 -1.84
C PRO A 101 -2.10 -9.83 -1.55
N THR A 102 -2.77 -8.75 -1.12
CA THR A 102 -4.22 -8.75 -0.86
C THR A 102 -5.01 -9.09 -2.12
N GLN A 103 -4.68 -8.49 -3.27
CA GLN A 103 -5.35 -8.80 -4.54
C GLN A 103 -5.09 -10.25 -4.97
N GLN A 104 -3.87 -10.76 -4.78
CA GLN A 104 -3.53 -12.16 -5.09
C GLN A 104 -4.27 -13.15 -4.18
N LEU A 105 -4.43 -12.84 -2.90
CA LEU A 105 -5.24 -13.62 -1.96
C LEU A 105 -6.73 -13.58 -2.35
N VAL A 106 -7.27 -12.42 -2.74
CA VAL A 106 -8.65 -12.29 -3.25
C VAL A 106 -8.85 -13.14 -4.51
N ALA A 107 -7.88 -13.12 -5.42
CA ALA A 107 -7.89 -13.91 -6.66
C ALA A 107 -7.59 -15.40 -6.46
N GLY A 108 -7.21 -15.82 -5.25
CA GLY A 108 -6.80 -17.21 -4.95
C GLY A 108 -5.49 -17.63 -5.60
N THR A 109 -4.67 -16.69 -6.09
CA THR A 109 -3.37 -16.97 -6.71
C THR A 109 -2.21 -16.97 -5.71
N LEU A 110 -2.46 -16.54 -4.47
CA LEU A 110 -1.54 -16.63 -3.35
C LEU A 110 -2.20 -17.39 -2.20
N ASP A 111 -1.49 -18.36 -1.64
CA ASP A 111 -1.89 -19.11 -0.45
C ASP A 111 -1.65 -18.26 0.83
N PRO A 112 -2.65 -18.11 1.73
CA PRO A 112 -2.48 -17.44 3.02
C PRO A 112 -1.30 -17.97 3.85
N ASP A 113 -1.07 -19.29 3.89
CA ASP A 113 0.04 -19.88 4.65
C ASP A 113 1.39 -19.52 4.03
N ALA A 114 1.46 -19.46 2.70
CA ALA A 114 2.67 -19.02 2.00
C ALA A 114 2.99 -17.55 2.31
N LEU A 115 1.98 -16.68 2.37
CA LEU A 115 2.20 -15.27 2.77
C LEU A 115 2.60 -15.16 4.24
N ALA A 116 1.96 -15.92 5.12
CA ALA A 116 2.30 -15.96 6.55
C ALA A 116 3.77 -16.38 6.76
N ALA A 117 4.22 -17.45 6.07
CA ALA A 117 5.61 -17.89 6.12
C ALA A 117 6.60 -16.81 5.65
N ARG A 118 6.27 -16.06 4.59
CA ARG A 118 7.10 -14.93 4.11
C ARG A 118 7.25 -13.82 5.14
N PHE A 119 6.20 -13.54 5.91
CA PHE A 119 6.26 -12.57 7.00
C PHE A 119 6.98 -13.12 8.23
N ALA A 120 6.72 -14.38 8.60
CA ALA A 120 7.37 -15.06 9.72
C ALA A 120 8.90 -15.09 9.60
N ALA A 121 9.43 -15.22 8.37
CA ALA A 121 10.87 -15.17 8.11
C ALA A 121 11.56 -13.84 8.55
N LYS A 122 10.78 -12.78 8.77
CA LYS A 122 11.27 -11.47 9.22
C LYS A 122 10.96 -11.20 10.69
N VAL A 123 10.23 -12.09 11.38
CA VAL A 123 9.84 -11.88 12.77
C VAL A 123 10.83 -12.57 13.70
N VAL A 124 11.34 -11.84 14.68
CA VAL A 124 12.09 -12.41 15.80
C VAL A 124 11.23 -12.36 17.06
N PRO A 125 11.33 -13.33 17.98
CA PRO A 125 10.64 -13.26 19.26
C PRO A 125 10.98 -11.94 19.97
N ALA A 126 9.97 -11.25 20.50
CA ALA A 126 10.21 -10.10 21.36
C ALA A 126 11.01 -10.56 22.59
N GLN A 127 12.11 -9.86 22.91
CA GLN A 127 12.83 -10.12 24.16
C GLN A 127 11.88 -9.79 25.33
N ALA A 128 11.74 -10.74 26.26
CA ALA A 128 10.90 -10.65 27.45
C ALA A 128 11.47 -9.67 28.48
#